data_AF-A0A7X5UCW8-F1
#
_entry.id   AF-A0A7X5UCW8-F1
#
_cell.length_a   1.000
_cell.length_b   1.000
_cell.length_c   1.000
_cell.angle_alpha   90.00
_cell.angle_beta   90.00
_cell.angle_gamma   90.00
#
_symmetry.space_group_name_H-M   'P 1'
#
loop_
_entity.id
_entity.type
_entity.pdbx_description
1 polymer ?
#
loop_
_entity_poly.entity_id
_entity_poly.type
_entity_poly.pdbx_seq_one_letter_code
_entity_poly.pdbx_strand_id
1 'polypeptide(L)'
;MKQGRSRRMGACTLLCMTLASGLAALPALADTAVLTMPPPASGDLLQAWLDARVNGIEAADELGSDGLFVAGMLNDSNSIYSALRPTPAAFRGSAWRSAFNALAVSNTMMSRAVATRVVAWDLGLTKARMGGHPAAVYAPMIGSPRVEANLMKAGVSSDIIRQALHLVGEPSYAVAANLAVALQIVRDKLACVDRSEWSSAGLRKEVVDRVMGARSLAEIDEFDLVYLVRMLEGEMSDWAGVSASIYGRRSLPAALRVARVAAAYRDMLGYTNDTDPCTPEGRHRPGVAAESPTEKTRFMCFVDATDRATYRWFLEVMHAQVDPLITNFATRPAERISRHIRHIRPLWIGTHSGKMLTEASTVEVVEALIAYRAADPGSDTSSTQKYVDRVSQLLCDKEKAP
;
A
#
# COMPACT_ATOMS: atom_id res chain seq x y z
N MET A 1 -82.09 -29.07 -35.17
CA MET A 1 -81.37 -29.06 -33.87
C MET A 1 -81.35 -27.61 -33.36
N LYS A 2 -82.41 -27.14 -32.68
CA LYS A 2 -82.52 -26.93 -31.21
C LYS A 2 -81.23 -26.38 -30.58
N GLN A 3 -81.11 -25.07 -30.36
CA GLN A 3 -81.62 -24.24 -29.24
C GLN A 3 -80.62 -24.13 -28.08
N GLY A 4 -80.25 -22.90 -27.75
CA GLY A 4 -79.18 -22.55 -26.81
C GLY A 4 -79.51 -22.66 -25.33
N ARG A 5 -78.64 -22.09 -24.48
CA ARG A 5 -78.98 -21.69 -23.12
C ARG A 5 -77.96 -20.72 -22.52
N SER A 6 -78.53 -19.76 -21.83
CA SER A 6 -77.93 -18.79 -20.90
C SER A 6 -78.16 -19.27 -19.45
N ARG A 7 -77.47 -18.61 -18.50
CA ARG A 7 -77.68 -18.55 -17.02
C ARG A 7 -77.06 -19.71 -16.20
N ARG A 8 -76.50 -19.53 -14.99
CA ARG A 8 -76.42 -18.42 -14.00
C ARG A 8 -75.47 -18.82 -12.84
N MET A 9 -74.85 -17.81 -12.21
CA MET A 9 -74.62 -17.53 -10.77
C MET A 9 -74.03 -18.55 -9.76
N GLY A 10 -73.15 -17.97 -8.90
CA GLY A 10 -72.86 -18.35 -7.50
C GLY A 10 -71.53 -19.11 -7.34
N ALA A 11 -70.62 -18.88 -6.38
CA ALA A 11 -70.53 -18.03 -5.19
C ALA A 11 -69.01 -17.85 -4.90
N CYS A 12 -68.53 -16.65 -4.57
CA CYS A 12 -68.11 -16.24 -3.23
C CYS A 12 -67.41 -17.33 -2.38
N THR A 13 -66.07 -17.37 -2.38
CA THR A 13 -65.29 -17.83 -1.22
C THR A 13 -63.95 -17.08 -1.18
N LEU A 14 -63.75 -16.34 -0.08
CA LEU A 14 -62.51 -15.68 0.30
C LEU A 14 -61.35 -16.68 0.33
N LEU A 15 -60.23 -16.36 -0.32
CA LEU A 15 -58.93 -16.92 0.03
C LEU A 15 -58.03 -15.77 0.50
N CYS A 16 -57.65 -15.83 1.78
CA CYS A 16 -56.66 -14.95 2.40
C CYS A 16 -55.34 -15.01 1.62
N MET A 17 -54.91 -13.89 1.05
CA MET A 17 -53.53 -13.68 0.63
C MET A 17 -52.66 -13.49 1.87
N THR A 18 -51.89 -14.51 2.24
CA THR A 18 -50.66 -14.32 3.01
C THR A 18 -49.53 -13.96 2.04
N LEU A 19 -49.31 -12.66 1.85
CA LEU A 19 -48.09 -12.12 1.24
C LEU A 19 -46.92 -12.36 2.20
N ALA A 20 -46.23 -13.48 2.04
CA ALA A 20 -44.90 -13.67 2.60
C ALA A 20 -43.94 -12.73 1.85
N SER A 21 -43.59 -11.62 2.49
CA SER A 21 -42.53 -10.71 2.07
C SER A 21 -41.18 -11.42 2.16
N GLY A 22 -40.85 -12.19 1.12
CA GLY A 22 -39.51 -12.70 0.89
C GLY A 22 -38.60 -11.56 0.45
N LEU A 23 -38.08 -10.79 1.41
CA LEU A 23 -36.88 -9.98 1.23
C LEU A 23 -35.70 -10.94 1.02
N ALA A 24 -35.56 -11.43 -0.21
CA ALA A 24 -34.30 -12.01 -0.65
C ALA A 24 -33.28 -10.87 -0.66
N ALA A 25 -32.39 -10.85 0.33
CA ALA A 25 -31.22 -10.00 0.34
C ALA A 25 -30.41 -10.33 -0.92
N LEU A 26 -30.49 -9.46 -1.92
CA LEU A 26 -29.57 -9.48 -3.06
C LEU A 26 -28.17 -9.33 -2.47
N PRO A 27 -27.26 -10.31 -2.65
CA PRO A 27 -25.86 -10.09 -2.29
C PRO A 27 -25.36 -8.90 -3.09
N ALA A 28 -24.76 -7.93 -2.41
CA ALA A 28 -24.17 -6.76 -3.01
C ALA A 28 -23.11 -7.17 -4.04
N LEU A 29 -23.51 -7.28 -5.30
CA LEU A 29 -22.66 -7.37 -6.49
C LEU A 29 -22.05 -5.99 -6.74
N ALA A 30 -21.24 -5.49 -5.81
CA ALA A 30 -20.53 -4.20 -5.94
C ALA A 30 -19.02 -4.38 -6.17
N ASP A 31 -18.54 -5.62 -6.24
CA ASP A 31 -17.12 -5.94 -6.06
C ASP A 31 -16.43 -6.44 -7.35
N THR A 32 -17.08 -6.32 -8.51
CA THR A 32 -16.59 -6.81 -9.83
C THR A 32 -16.19 -5.70 -10.79
N ALA A 33 -16.16 -4.43 -10.36
CA ALA A 33 -15.64 -3.37 -11.20
C ALA A 33 -14.13 -3.59 -11.42
N VAL A 34 -13.78 -3.92 -12.66
CA VAL A 34 -12.42 -4.17 -13.16
C VAL A 34 -11.52 -2.97 -12.81
N LEU A 35 -10.68 -3.16 -11.79
CA LEU A 35 -9.72 -2.19 -11.25
C LEU A 35 -8.45 -2.14 -12.09
N THR A 36 -8.51 -1.51 -13.25
CA THR A 36 -7.31 -0.86 -13.81
C THR A 36 -7.21 0.51 -13.17
N MET A 37 -6.33 0.69 -12.18
CA MET A 37 -5.96 2.04 -11.77
C MET A 37 -5.38 2.74 -13.01
N PRO A 38 -5.91 3.91 -13.40
CA PRO A 38 -5.36 4.62 -14.54
C PRO A 38 -3.88 4.94 -14.26
N PRO A 39 -3.04 5.06 -15.31
CA PRO A 39 -1.71 5.61 -15.14
C PRO A 39 -1.80 6.93 -14.36
N PRO A 40 -0.78 7.28 -13.55
CA PRO A 40 -0.81 8.52 -12.78
C PRO A 40 -1.10 9.68 -13.73
N ALA A 41 -2.12 10.49 -13.41
CA ALA A 41 -2.38 11.72 -14.14
C ALA A 41 -1.17 12.66 -13.99
N SER A 42 -0.97 13.62 -14.91
CA SER A 42 0.02 14.69 -14.73
C SER A 42 -0.36 15.61 -13.56
N GLY A 43 0.06 15.22 -12.36
CA GLY A 43 -0.20 15.94 -11.11
C GLY A 43 -0.31 15.00 -9.92
N ASP A 44 0.05 15.49 -8.75
CA ASP A 44 -0.08 14.76 -7.49
C ASP A 44 -1.33 15.22 -6.74
N LEU A 45 -2.43 14.46 -6.87
CA LEU A 45 -3.68 14.77 -6.15
C LEU A 45 -3.47 14.75 -4.64
N LEU A 46 -2.66 13.82 -4.12
CA LEU A 46 -2.40 13.74 -2.69
C LEU A 46 -1.69 15.02 -2.25
N GLN A 47 -0.60 15.39 -2.94
CA GLN A 47 0.09 16.67 -2.69
C GLN A 47 -0.87 17.85 -2.78
N ALA A 48 -1.63 18.01 -3.87
CA ALA A 48 -2.55 19.14 -4.05
C ALA A 48 -3.63 19.19 -2.96
N TRP A 49 -4.10 18.04 -2.50
CA TRP A 49 -5.04 17.95 -1.38
C TRP A 49 -4.42 18.32 -0.06
N LEU A 50 -3.21 17.85 0.21
CA LEU A 50 -2.50 18.20 1.43
C LEU A 50 -2.05 19.66 1.43
N ASP A 51 -1.58 20.21 0.32
CA ASP A 51 -1.29 21.63 0.16
C ASP A 51 -2.54 22.48 0.40
N ALA A 52 -3.70 22.06 -0.15
CA ALA A 52 -4.96 22.76 0.08
C ALA A 52 -5.44 22.66 1.54
N ARG A 53 -5.09 21.59 2.26
CA ARG A 53 -5.34 21.48 3.70
C ARG A 53 -4.37 22.38 4.47
N VAL A 54 -3.07 22.29 4.20
CA VAL A 54 -2.03 23.07 4.87
C VAL A 54 -2.28 24.57 4.71
N ASN A 55 -2.57 25.02 3.49
CA ASN A 55 -2.74 26.44 3.17
C ASN A 55 -4.17 26.95 3.35
N GLY A 56 -5.17 26.07 3.36
CA GLY A 56 -6.59 26.43 3.48
C GLY A 56 -7.11 26.45 4.92
N ILE A 57 -6.29 26.08 5.89
CA ILE A 57 -6.66 25.98 7.30
C ILE A 57 -6.33 27.30 8.02
N GLU A 58 -7.35 27.99 8.52
CA GLU A 58 -7.20 29.06 9.53
C GLU A 58 -7.01 28.51 10.96
N ALA A 59 -7.28 27.21 11.22
CA ALA A 59 -7.09 26.58 12.53
C ALA A 59 -6.65 25.11 12.43
N ALA A 60 -5.45 24.79 12.94
CA ALA A 60 -4.86 23.44 12.97
C ALA A 60 -5.80 22.32 13.50
N ASP A 61 -6.89 22.68 14.18
CA ASP A 61 -7.90 21.77 14.74
C ASP A 61 -8.73 20.97 13.69
N GLU A 62 -8.66 21.29 12.40
CA GLU A 62 -9.33 20.52 11.33
C GLU A 62 -8.54 19.28 10.85
N LEU A 63 -7.33 19.07 11.35
CA LEU A 63 -6.57 17.83 11.10
C LEU A 63 -7.05 16.73 12.04
N GLY A 64 -8.09 16.00 11.60
CA GLY A 64 -8.57 14.81 12.31
C GLY A 64 -7.50 13.72 12.43
N SER A 65 -7.63 12.86 13.44
CA SER A 65 -6.71 11.73 13.62
C SER A 65 -6.80 10.71 12.48
N ASP A 66 -5.75 9.93 12.30
CA ASP A 66 -5.68 8.81 11.36
C ASP A 66 -6.89 7.89 11.49
N GLY A 67 -7.30 7.61 12.73
CA GLY A 67 -8.47 6.78 13.02
C GLY A 67 -9.77 7.36 12.44
N LEU A 68 -9.99 8.68 12.59
CA LEU A 68 -11.16 9.36 12.01
C LEU A 68 -11.11 9.36 10.48
N PHE A 69 -9.91 9.59 9.91
CA PHE A 69 -9.75 9.55 8.46
C PHE A 69 -10.04 8.16 7.90
N VAL A 70 -9.45 7.12 8.48
CA VAL A 70 -9.65 5.72 8.08
C VAL A 70 -11.11 5.30 8.23
N ALA A 71 -11.78 5.68 9.33
CA ALA A 71 -13.22 5.45 9.52
C ALA A 71 -14.10 6.19 8.48
N GLY A 72 -13.64 7.34 8.00
CA GLY A 72 -14.29 8.07 6.90
C GLY A 72 -14.11 7.40 5.53
N MET A 73 -13.04 6.61 5.35
CA MET A 73 -12.62 5.99 4.09
C MET A 73 -13.07 4.54 3.92
N LEU A 74 -13.15 3.76 5.00
CA LEU A 74 -13.43 2.32 4.99
C LEU A 74 -14.85 2.02 5.46
N ASN A 75 -15.47 0.94 4.94
CA ASN A 75 -16.79 0.50 5.41
C ASN A 75 -16.77 0.17 6.91
N ASP A 76 -15.75 -0.59 7.31
CA ASP A 76 -15.38 -0.90 8.69
C ASP A 76 -13.89 -0.54 8.90
N SER A 77 -13.57 0.39 9.80
CA SER A 77 -12.18 0.78 10.08
C SER A 77 -11.40 -0.23 10.92
N ASN A 78 -12.09 -1.14 11.61
CA ASN A 78 -11.45 -2.13 12.47
C ASN A 78 -11.02 -3.38 11.68
N SER A 79 -11.58 -3.58 10.49
CA SER A 79 -11.21 -4.69 9.61
C SER A 79 -10.06 -4.34 8.68
N ILE A 80 -8.99 -5.13 8.74
CA ILE A 80 -7.88 -5.07 7.77
C ILE A 80 -8.26 -5.52 6.35
N TYR A 81 -9.44 -6.11 6.20
CA TYR A 81 -10.01 -6.58 4.92
C TYR A 81 -11.16 -5.69 4.43
N SER A 82 -11.33 -4.51 5.04
CA SER A 82 -12.43 -3.62 4.70
C SER A 82 -12.33 -3.08 3.26
N ALA A 83 -13.48 -2.88 2.63
CA ALA A 83 -13.57 -2.19 1.34
C ALA A 83 -13.61 -0.67 1.54
N LEU A 84 -13.18 0.06 0.52
CA LEU A 84 -13.34 1.52 0.46
C LEU A 84 -14.82 1.88 0.36
N ARG A 85 -15.22 2.96 1.04
CA ARG A 85 -16.52 3.60 0.82
C ARG A 85 -16.55 4.22 -0.58
N PRO A 86 -17.63 4.04 -1.36
CA PRO A 86 -17.75 4.67 -2.68
C PRO A 86 -17.70 6.20 -2.64
N THR A 87 -18.24 6.80 -1.57
CA THR A 87 -18.27 8.26 -1.35
C THR A 87 -17.82 8.59 0.08
N PRO A 88 -16.50 8.60 0.35
CA PRO A 88 -15.97 8.88 1.69
C PRO A 88 -16.38 10.24 2.22
N ALA A 89 -16.69 10.32 3.52
CA ALA A 89 -17.00 11.58 4.18
C ALA A 89 -15.77 12.51 4.24
N ALA A 90 -14.56 11.93 4.27
CA ALA A 90 -13.28 12.64 4.27
C ALA A 90 -13.09 13.62 3.09
N PHE A 91 -13.86 13.46 2.02
CA PHE A 91 -13.75 14.24 0.78
C PHE A 91 -14.90 15.23 0.56
N ARG A 92 -15.54 15.69 1.64
CA ARG A 92 -16.63 16.70 1.58
C ARG A 92 -16.18 18.13 1.87
N GLY A 93 -14.96 18.33 2.36
CA GLY A 93 -14.42 19.62 2.79
C GLY A 93 -14.06 20.60 1.66
N SER A 94 -13.80 21.86 2.03
CA SER A 94 -13.27 22.91 1.15
C SER A 94 -11.92 22.52 0.54
N ALA A 95 -10.99 21.99 1.35
CA ALA A 95 -9.67 21.57 0.88
C ALA A 95 -9.74 20.52 -0.25
N TRP A 96 -10.63 19.54 -0.14
CA TRP A 96 -10.85 18.55 -1.21
C TRP A 96 -11.36 19.20 -2.49
N ARG A 97 -12.30 20.15 -2.39
CA ARG A 97 -12.78 20.91 -3.56
C ARG A 97 -11.65 21.73 -4.19
N SER A 98 -10.83 22.39 -3.38
CA SER A 98 -9.67 23.16 -3.86
C SER A 98 -8.67 22.27 -4.60
N ALA A 99 -8.33 21.11 -4.04
CA ALA A 99 -7.44 20.13 -4.66
C ALA A 99 -7.95 19.66 -6.02
N PHE A 100 -9.24 19.33 -6.07
CA PHE A 100 -9.89 18.86 -7.29
C PHE A 100 -9.97 19.96 -8.36
N ASN A 101 -10.20 21.22 -7.95
CA ASN A 101 -10.17 22.37 -8.86
C ASN A 101 -8.75 22.64 -9.38
N ALA A 102 -7.71 22.49 -8.56
CA ALA A 102 -6.32 22.64 -8.98
C ALA A 102 -5.94 21.65 -10.09
N LEU A 103 -6.41 20.39 -9.99
CA LEU A 103 -6.20 19.39 -11.04
C LEU A 103 -6.97 19.68 -12.34
N ALA A 104 -8.16 20.30 -12.23
CA ALA A 104 -8.92 20.70 -13.40
C ALA A 104 -8.17 21.76 -14.24
N VAL A 105 -7.41 22.65 -13.58
CA VAL A 105 -6.56 23.65 -14.24
C VAL A 105 -5.38 23.01 -14.99
N SER A 106 -4.85 21.90 -14.47
CA SER A 106 -3.72 21.16 -15.06
C SER A 106 -4.12 20.19 -16.18
N ASN A 107 -5.35 20.31 -16.72
CA ASN A 107 -5.94 19.41 -17.72
C ASN A 107 -5.94 17.92 -17.30
N THR A 108 -5.93 17.65 -15.99
CA THR A 108 -5.97 16.30 -15.41
C THR A 108 -7.31 16.01 -14.77
N MET A 109 -8.35 16.04 -15.58
CA MET A 109 -9.71 15.73 -15.13
C MET A 109 -9.82 14.24 -14.76
N MET A 110 -10.09 13.98 -13.48
CA MET A 110 -10.42 12.66 -12.97
C MET A 110 -11.78 12.70 -12.28
N SER A 111 -12.54 11.61 -12.29
CA SER A 111 -13.79 11.57 -11.52
C SER A 111 -13.49 11.54 -10.01
N ARG A 112 -14.43 11.99 -9.18
CA ARG A 112 -14.29 11.92 -7.71
C ARG A 112 -14.01 10.51 -7.21
N ALA A 113 -14.59 9.49 -7.85
CA ALA A 113 -14.34 8.10 -7.50
C ALA A 113 -12.90 7.66 -7.83
N VAL A 114 -12.31 8.15 -8.92
CA VAL A 114 -10.89 7.93 -9.25
C VAL A 114 -10.00 8.66 -8.24
N ALA A 115 -10.30 9.94 -7.96
CA ALA A 115 -9.56 10.75 -6.99
C ALA A 115 -9.51 10.09 -5.60
N THR A 116 -10.66 9.64 -5.09
CA THR A 116 -10.77 8.86 -3.85
C THR A 116 -9.86 7.64 -3.85
N ARG A 117 -9.82 6.89 -4.96
CA ARG A 117 -9.01 5.68 -5.07
C ARG A 117 -7.51 6.00 -5.15
N VAL A 118 -7.12 7.09 -5.80
CA VAL A 118 -5.72 7.55 -5.85
C VAL A 118 -5.24 7.88 -4.44
N VAL A 119 -5.99 8.67 -3.68
CA VAL A 119 -5.62 8.99 -2.30
C VAL A 119 -5.62 7.73 -1.42
N ALA A 120 -6.61 6.86 -1.56
CA ALA A 120 -6.63 5.59 -0.85
C ALA A 120 -5.44 4.68 -1.21
N TRP A 121 -4.99 4.70 -2.47
CA TRP A 121 -3.83 3.95 -2.94
C TRP A 121 -2.55 4.47 -2.28
N ASP A 122 -2.33 5.78 -2.33
CA ASP A 122 -1.13 6.41 -1.78
C ASP A 122 -1.04 6.28 -0.27
N LEU A 123 -2.20 6.29 0.42
CA LEU A 123 -2.27 6.06 1.85
C LEU A 123 -2.32 4.58 2.22
N GLY A 124 -2.21 3.66 1.25
CA GLY A 124 -2.16 2.23 1.52
C GLY A 124 -3.46 1.60 2.05
N LEU A 125 -4.60 2.22 1.79
CA LEU A 125 -5.94 1.74 2.16
C LEU A 125 -6.54 0.79 1.12
N THR A 126 -5.77 0.41 0.10
CA THR A 126 -6.21 -0.47 -0.98
C THR A 126 -5.63 -1.88 -0.82
N LYS A 127 -6.14 -2.85 -1.59
CA LYS A 127 -5.76 -4.26 -1.55
C LYS A 127 -5.01 -4.67 -2.82
N ALA A 128 -4.39 -5.84 -2.85
CA ALA A 128 -3.73 -6.39 -4.05
C ALA A 128 -4.62 -7.32 -4.88
N ARG A 129 -5.86 -7.57 -4.45
CA ARG A 129 -6.75 -8.62 -4.99
C ARG A 129 -6.91 -8.61 -6.52
N MET A 130 -6.91 -9.81 -7.10
CA MET A 130 -6.84 -10.10 -8.54
C MET A 130 -8.16 -9.95 -9.33
N GLY A 131 -9.29 -9.70 -8.67
CA GLY A 131 -10.62 -9.81 -9.27
C GLY A 131 -11.02 -8.71 -10.28
N GLY A 132 -10.07 -7.91 -10.77
CA GLY A 132 -10.39 -6.77 -11.62
C GLY A 132 -9.32 -6.43 -12.64
N HIS A 133 -8.50 -7.38 -13.07
CA HIS A 133 -7.43 -7.13 -14.02
C HIS A 133 -7.65 -7.97 -15.27
N PRO A 134 -7.38 -7.44 -16.48
CA PRO A 134 -7.37 -8.27 -17.67
C PRO A 134 -6.36 -9.40 -17.47
N ALA A 135 -6.79 -10.65 -17.66
CA ALA A 135 -5.95 -11.84 -17.55
C ALA A 135 -4.64 -11.76 -18.36
N ALA A 136 -4.59 -10.89 -19.38
CA ALA A 136 -3.46 -10.68 -20.28
C ALA A 136 -2.18 -10.10 -19.63
N VAL A 137 -2.22 -9.55 -18.42
CA VAL A 137 -1.01 -9.02 -17.73
C VAL A 137 -0.35 -10.07 -16.83
N TYR A 138 -1.07 -11.14 -16.47
CA TYR A 138 -0.55 -12.25 -15.69
C TYR A 138 0.15 -13.24 -16.61
N ALA A 139 1.35 -12.89 -17.07
CA ALA A 139 2.27 -13.95 -17.48
C ALA A 139 2.55 -14.76 -16.21
N PRO A 140 2.29 -16.09 -16.18
CA PRO A 140 2.53 -16.91 -15.01
C PRO A 140 4.05 -17.01 -14.79
N MET A 141 4.61 -16.05 -14.05
CA MET A 141 6.07 -15.91 -13.89
C MET A 141 6.55 -16.54 -12.58
N ILE A 142 5.69 -16.61 -11.55
CA ILE A 142 6.08 -17.07 -10.19
C ILE A 142 5.05 -18.06 -9.60
N GLY A 143 4.20 -18.67 -10.44
CA GLY A 143 3.45 -19.89 -10.12
C GLY A 143 2.18 -19.73 -9.27
N SER A 144 2.01 -18.66 -8.51
CA SER A 144 0.77 -18.36 -7.77
C SER A 144 0.22 -16.99 -8.19
N PRO A 145 -1.04 -16.92 -8.64
CA PRO A 145 -1.65 -15.64 -8.99
C PRO A 145 -1.62 -14.63 -7.82
N ARG A 146 -1.70 -15.09 -6.57
CA ARG A 146 -1.60 -14.22 -5.38
C ARG A 146 -0.25 -13.54 -5.23
N VAL A 147 0.82 -14.30 -5.49
CA VAL A 147 2.20 -13.78 -5.51
C VAL A 147 2.28 -12.68 -6.56
N GLU A 148 1.79 -12.94 -7.77
CA GLU A 148 1.81 -11.97 -8.87
C GLU A 148 1.02 -10.70 -8.54
N ALA A 149 -0.14 -10.84 -7.90
CA ALA A 149 -0.96 -9.70 -7.50
C ALA A 149 -0.22 -8.75 -6.55
N ASN A 150 0.46 -9.31 -5.54
CA ASN A 150 1.29 -8.54 -4.63
C ASN A 150 2.47 -7.88 -5.36
N LEU A 151 3.15 -8.58 -6.27
CA LEU A 151 4.30 -8.06 -7.00
C LEU A 151 3.94 -6.98 -8.02
N MET A 152 2.83 -7.16 -8.74
CA MET A 152 2.29 -6.14 -9.65
C MET A 152 1.94 -4.87 -8.88
N LYS A 153 1.33 -5.01 -7.71
CA LYS A 153 1.02 -3.88 -6.86
C LYS A 153 2.26 -3.21 -6.26
N ALA A 154 3.27 -3.99 -5.88
CA ALA A 154 4.57 -3.48 -5.47
C ALA A 154 5.34 -2.82 -6.61
N GLY A 155 4.98 -3.09 -7.87
CA GLY A 155 5.70 -2.58 -9.03
C GLY A 155 7.11 -3.13 -9.14
N VAL A 156 7.33 -4.40 -8.79
CA VAL A 156 8.65 -5.04 -8.84
C VAL A 156 8.65 -6.17 -9.87
N SER A 157 9.75 -6.25 -10.63
CA SER A 157 9.97 -7.25 -11.67
C SER A 157 10.31 -8.62 -11.10
N SER A 158 9.86 -9.66 -11.78
CA SER A 158 10.00 -11.05 -11.30
C SER A 158 11.44 -11.56 -11.26
N ASP A 159 12.34 -11.03 -12.10
CA ASP A 159 13.76 -11.34 -12.09
C ASP A 159 14.44 -10.77 -10.83
N ILE A 160 14.14 -9.53 -10.47
CA ILE A 160 14.65 -8.89 -9.24
C ILE A 160 14.19 -9.66 -7.99
N ILE A 161 12.92 -10.08 -7.96
CA ILE A 161 12.36 -10.83 -6.83
C ILE A 161 13.08 -12.18 -6.65
N ARG A 162 13.22 -12.94 -7.75
CA ARG A 162 13.93 -14.22 -7.71
C ARG A 162 15.38 -14.03 -7.28
N GLN A 163 16.05 -13.02 -7.81
CA GLN A 163 17.44 -12.74 -7.50
C GLN A 163 17.63 -12.32 -6.04
N ALA A 164 16.81 -11.41 -5.52
CA ALA A 164 16.93 -10.95 -4.15
C ALA A 164 16.69 -12.08 -3.14
N LEU A 165 15.69 -12.94 -3.39
CA LEU A 165 15.45 -14.13 -2.56
C LEU A 165 16.57 -15.15 -2.68
N HIS A 166 17.11 -15.37 -3.88
CA HIS A 166 18.24 -16.27 -4.11
C HIS A 166 19.49 -15.82 -3.33
N LEU A 167 19.80 -14.53 -3.36
CA LEU A 167 20.97 -13.95 -2.70
C LEU A 167 20.84 -14.00 -1.17
N VAL A 168 19.68 -13.61 -0.63
CA VAL A 168 19.45 -13.46 0.82
C VAL A 168 19.04 -14.77 1.49
N GLY A 169 18.27 -15.60 0.80
CA GLY A 169 17.70 -16.85 1.31
C GLY A 169 16.28 -16.69 1.88
N GLU A 170 15.53 -17.78 1.81
CA GLU A 170 14.13 -17.85 2.29
C GLU A 170 13.92 -17.48 3.75
N PRO A 171 14.80 -17.85 4.72
CA PRO A 171 14.59 -17.49 6.13
C PRO A 171 14.61 -15.98 6.41
N SER A 172 15.19 -15.19 5.50
CA SER A 172 15.36 -13.74 5.63
C SER A 172 14.59 -12.98 4.54
N TYR A 173 13.41 -13.47 4.16
CA TYR A 173 12.63 -12.87 3.07
C TYR A 173 12.24 -11.40 3.27
N ALA A 174 12.17 -10.89 4.51
CA ALA A 174 11.93 -9.47 4.76
C ALA A 174 13.15 -8.62 4.35
N VAL A 175 14.36 -9.12 4.58
CA VAL A 175 15.62 -8.54 4.10
C VAL A 175 15.68 -8.60 2.57
N ALA A 176 15.29 -9.74 1.98
CA ALA A 176 15.19 -9.90 0.53
C ALA A 176 14.21 -8.90 -0.09
N ALA A 177 13.12 -8.58 0.60
CA ALA A 177 12.12 -7.62 0.12
C ALA A 177 12.67 -6.20 0.02
N ASN A 178 13.44 -5.76 1.02
CA ASN A 178 14.13 -4.48 0.97
C ASN A 178 15.12 -4.42 -0.20
N LEU A 179 15.96 -5.46 -0.37
CA LEU A 179 16.90 -5.54 -1.47
C LEU A 179 16.20 -5.48 -2.84
N ALA A 180 15.11 -6.22 -3.00
CA ALA A 180 14.34 -6.24 -4.24
C ALA A 180 13.78 -4.86 -4.60
N VAL A 181 13.18 -4.16 -3.63
CA VAL A 181 12.63 -2.81 -3.89
C VAL A 181 13.74 -1.81 -4.16
N ALA A 182 14.87 -1.88 -3.45
CA ALA A 182 16.04 -1.02 -3.70
C ALA A 182 16.56 -1.17 -5.14
N LEU A 183 16.71 -2.41 -5.62
CA LEU A 183 17.11 -2.69 -7.00
C LEU A 183 16.10 -2.15 -8.01
N GLN A 184 14.81 -2.34 -7.74
CA GLN A 184 13.75 -1.87 -8.62
C GLN A 184 13.72 -0.35 -8.70
N ILE A 185 13.90 0.36 -7.58
CA ILE A 185 14.00 1.83 -7.54
C ILE A 185 15.10 2.32 -8.47
N VAL A 186 16.30 1.72 -8.38
CA VAL A 186 17.43 2.14 -9.24
C VAL A 186 17.12 1.84 -10.71
N ARG A 187 16.53 0.68 -11.01
CA ARG A 187 16.10 0.32 -12.37
C ARG A 187 15.04 1.29 -12.92
N ASP A 188 14.05 1.66 -12.12
CA ASP A 188 12.99 2.61 -12.48
C ASP A 188 13.61 3.99 -12.78
N LYS A 189 14.51 4.49 -11.93
CA LYS A 189 15.18 5.78 -12.15
C LYS A 189 16.08 5.79 -13.38
N LEU A 190 16.83 4.72 -13.62
CA LEU A 190 17.67 4.59 -14.83
C LEU A 190 16.85 4.59 -16.12
N ALA A 191 15.61 4.11 -16.08
CA ALA A 191 14.71 4.12 -17.23
C ALA A 191 14.10 5.51 -17.51
N CYS A 192 14.00 6.36 -16.48
CA CYS A 192 13.37 7.69 -16.57
C CYS A 192 14.37 8.84 -16.77
N VAL A 193 15.64 8.65 -16.44
CA VAL A 193 16.68 9.68 -16.53
C VAL A 193 17.56 9.40 -17.75
N ASP A 194 17.92 10.46 -18.49
CA ASP A 194 18.81 10.33 -19.64
C ASP A 194 20.17 9.79 -19.21
N ARG A 195 20.75 8.91 -20.05
CA ARG A 195 22.01 8.22 -19.71
C ARG A 195 23.16 9.17 -19.41
N SER A 196 23.20 10.33 -20.06
CA SER A 196 24.20 11.38 -19.82
C SER A 196 24.12 11.97 -18.41
N GLU A 197 22.94 11.90 -17.77
CA GLU A 197 22.67 12.51 -16.47
C GLU A 197 22.77 11.52 -15.30
N TRP A 198 22.93 10.22 -15.58
CA TRP A 198 22.97 9.19 -14.54
C TRP A 198 24.04 9.47 -13.49
N SER A 199 25.25 9.83 -13.91
CA SER A 199 26.36 10.07 -12.98
C SER A 199 26.06 11.24 -12.03
N SER A 200 25.59 12.37 -12.57
CA SER A 200 25.23 13.57 -11.82
C SER A 200 24.02 13.38 -10.92
N ALA A 201 23.08 12.51 -11.33
CA ALA A 201 21.94 12.10 -10.50
C ALA A 201 22.29 11.01 -9.47
N GLY A 202 23.55 10.59 -9.38
CA GLY A 202 23.98 9.53 -8.46
C GLY A 202 23.47 8.12 -8.83
N LEU A 203 22.98 7.92 -10.05
CA LEU A 203 22.53 6.63 -10.54
C LEU A 203 23.72 5.78 -11.00
N ARG A 204 23.72 4.49 -10.61
CA ARG A 204 24.82 3.55 -10.86
C ARG A 204 24.28 2.25 -11.45
N LYS A 205 24.24 2.16 -12.80
CA LYS A 205 23.73 0.97 -13.50
C LYS A 205 24.57 -0.27 -13.18
N GLU A 206 25.87 -0.10 -13.06
CA GLU A 206 26.83 -1.15 -12.77
C GLU A 206 26.59 -1.83 -11.42
N VAL A 207 25.98 -1.14 -10.44
CA VAL A 207 25.56 -1.75 -9.17
C VAL A 207 24.43 -2.75 -9.42
N VAL A 208 23.42 -2.35 -10.21
CA VAL A 208 22.31 -3.25 -10.59
C VAL A 208 22.85 -4.46 -11.35
N ASP A 209 23.74 -4.24 -12.32
CA ASP A 209 24.32 -5.32 -13.13
C ASP A 209 25.11 -6.34 -12.28
N ARG A 210 25.94 -5.86 -11.35
CA ARG A 210 26.71 -6.73 -10.44
C ARG A 210 25.79 -7.54 -9.52
N VAL A 211 24.79 -6.90 -8.91
CA VAL A 211 23.87 -7.60 -7.99
C VAL A 211 23.00 -8.60 -8.75
N MET A 212 22.54 -8.26 -9.95
CA MET A 212 21.77 -9.17 -10.80
C MET A 212 22.60 -10.33 -11.37
N GLY A 213 23.92 -10.16 -11.50
CA GLY A 213 24.85 -11.21 -11.94
C GLY A 213 25.50 -12.03 -10.81
N ALA A 214 25.34 -11.61 -9.55
CA ALA A 214 25.94 -12.28 -8.41
C ALA A 214 25.30 -13.65 -8.12
N ARG A 215 26.11 -14.63 -7.73
CA ARG A 215 25.66 -15.97 -7.31
C ARG A 215 25.43 -16.08 -5.82
N SER A 216 25.98 -15.13 -5.06
CA SER A 216 25.80 -15.05 -3.61
C SER A 216 26.03 -13.62 -3.13
N LEU A 217 25.50 -13.27 -1.96
CA LEU A 217 25.76 -11.97 -1.32
C LEU A 217 27.26 -11.73 -1.01
N ALA A 218 28.08 -12.79 -0.93
CA ALA A 218 29.52 -12.64 -0.69
C ALA A 218 30.27 -12.04 -1.89
N GLU A 219 29.72 -12.14 -3.10
CA GLU A 219 30.29 -11.54 -4.32
C GLU A 219 29.93 -10.06 -4.48
N ILE A 220 29.07 -9.52 -3.61
CA ILE A 220 28.59 -8.14 -3.66
C ILE A 220 29.40 -7.28 -2.69
N ASP A 221 29.96 -6.21 -3.23
CA ASP A 221 30.75 -5.25 -2.46
C ASP A 221 29.89 -4.51 -1.42
N GLU A 222 30.52 -4.08 -0.32
CA GLU A 222 29.84 -3.32 0.72
C GLU A 222 29.30 -1.98 0.20
N PHE A 223 30.02 -1.34 -0.71
CA PHE A 223 29.59 -0.12 -1.38
C PHE A 223 28.25 -0.31 -2.10
N ASP A 224 28.09 -1.41 -2.82
CA ASP A 224 26.86 -1.71 -3.58
C ASP A 224 25.66 -1.88 -2.64
N LEU A 225 25.86 -2.58 -1.51
CA LEU A 225 24.83 -2.77 -0.50
C LEU A 225 24.44 -1.44 0.16
N VAL A 226 25.43 -0.64 0.56
CA VAL A 226 25.19 0.69 1.15
C VAL A 226 24.46 1.60 0.17
N TYR A 227 24.90 1.61 -1.10
CA TYR A 227 24.26 2.38 -2.16
C TYR A 227 22.77 2.03 -2.29
N LEU A 228 22.45 0.74 -2.41
CA LEU A 228 21.06 0.28 -2.54
C LEU A 228 20.22 0.63 -1.32
N VAL A 229 20.76 0.46 -0.11
CA VAL A 229 20.05 0.84 1.12
C VAL A 229 19.81 2.34 1.20
N ARG A 230 20.77 3.18 0.81
CA ARG A 230 20.60 4.64 0.76
C ARG A 230 19.56 5.07 -0.27
N MET A 231 19.53 4.41 -1.43
CA MET A 231 18.48 4.65 -2.44
C MET A 231 17.09 4.32 -1.89
N LEU A 232 16.96 3.18 -1.20
CA LEU A 232 15.70 2.79 -0.57
C LEU A 232 15.31 3.74 0.57
N GLU A 233 16.25 4.12 1.43
CA GLU A 233 16.01 5.06 2.52
C GLU A 233 15.54 6.43 2.01
N GLY A 234 16.15 6.92 0.93
CA GLY A 234 15.72 8.14 0.25
C GLY A 234 14.29 8.05 -0.28
N GLU A 235 13.91 6.94 -0.91
CA GLU A 235 12.55 6.73 -1.40
C GLU A 235 11.52 6.42 -0.31
N MET A 236 11.94 5.86 0.83
CA MET A 236 11.05 5.72 1.98
C MET A 236 10.84 7.05 2.69
N SER A 237 11.82 7.94 2.57
CA SER A 237 11.75 9.31 3.07
C SER A 237 10.86 10.17 2.16
N ASP A 238 10.95 10.02 0.85
CA ASP A 238 10.06 10.75 -0.07
C ASP A 238 8.72 10.01 -0.22
N TRP A 239 7.64 10.49 0.40
CA TRP A 239 6.29 9.96 0.17
C TRP A 239 5.74 10.42 -1.20
N ALA A 240 6.45 10.07 -2.27
CA ALA A 240 6.09 10.45 -3.63
C ALA A 240 5.13 9.42 -4.25
N GLY A 241 3.86 9.80 -4.42
CA GLY A 241 2.85 8.93 -5.07
C GLY A 241 2.89 8.94 -6.60
N VAL A 242 3.68 9.81 -7.24
CA VAL A 242 3.46 10.19 -8.65
C VAL A 242 4.11 9.25 -9.67
N SER A 243 5.02 8.37 -9.27
CA SER A 243 5.75 7.53 -10.24
C SER A 243 4.87 6.41 -10.82
N ALA A 244 5.11 6.10 -12.09
CA ALA A 244 4.58 4.89 -12.70
C ALA A 244 5.52 3.71 -12.36
N SER A 245 4.95 2.57 -12.00
CA SER A 245 5.66 1.30 -11.93
C SER A 245 5.94 0.75 -13.33
N ILE A 246 6.79 -0.27 -13.42
CA ILE A 246 7.07 -1.02 -14.65
C ILE A 246 5.82 -1.62 -15.33
N TYR A 247 4.70 -1.69 -14.61
CA TYR A 247 3.41 -2.17 -15.13
C TYR A 247 2.51 -1.03 -15.64
N GLY A 248 3.04 0.20 -15.77
CA GLY A 248 2.31 1.37 -16.27
C GLY A 248 1.25 1.90 -15.31
N ARG A 249 1.38 1.59 -14.01
CA ARG A 249 0.41 1.94 -12.97
C ARG A 249 1.04 2.84 -11.93
N ARG A 250 0.24 3.63 -11.22
CA ARG A 250 0.71 4.38 -10.05
C ARG A 250 1.47 3.46 -9.09
N SER A 251 2.71 3.80 -8.76
CA SER A 251 3.52 3.07 -7.80
C SER A 251 2.95 3.24 -6.39
N LEU A 252 3.16 2.26 -5.53
CA LEU A 252 3.00 2.48 -4.09
C LEU A 252 4.21 3.27 -3.54
N PRO A 253 4.05 3.97 -2.41
CA PRO A 253 5.17 4.43 -1.59
C PRO A 253 6.13 3.29 -1.26
N ALA A 254 7.44 3.55 -1.19
CA ALA A 254 8.48 2.53 -1.09
C ALA A 254 8.29 1.59 0.12
N ALA A 255 7.91 2.12 1.28
CA ALA A 255 7.62 1.33 2.48
C ALA A 255 6.51 0.28 2.24
N LEU A 256 5.45 0.68 1.53
CA LEU A 256 4.34 -0.21 1.19
C LEU A 256 4.72 -1.20 0.08
N ARG A 257 5.59 -0.81 -0.87
CA ARG A 257 6.17 -1.74 -1.87
C ARG A 257 6.94 -2.86 -1.19
N VAL A 258 7.79 -2.55 -0.21
CA VAL A 258 8.59 -3.56 0.51
C VAL A 258 7.68 -4.55 1.23
N ALA A 259 6.65 -4.07 1.92
CA ALA A 259 5.70 -4.93 2.60
C ALA A 259 4.96 -5.87 1.63
N ARG A 260 4.59 -5.37 0.45
CA ARG A 260 3.96 -6.19 -0.59
C ARG A 260 4.89 -7.24 -1.17
N VAL A 261 6.18 -6.92 -1.36
CA VAL A 261 7.18 -7.92 -1.75
C VAL A 261 7.35 -8.98 -0.67
N ALA A 262 7.44 -8.58 0.61
CA ALA A 262 7.56 -9.53 1.71
C ALA A 262 6.33 -10.46 1.81
N ALA A 263 5.13 -9.92 1.60
CA ALA A 263 3.91 -10.70 1.50
C ALA A 263 3.94 -11.69 0.33
N ALA A 264 4.45 -11.27 -0.83
CA ALA A 264 4.63 -12.15 -1.99
C ALA A 264 5.57 -13.31 -1.67
N TYR A 265 6.70 -13.05 -0.99
CA TYR A 265 7.59 -14.14 -0.54
C TYR A 265 6.91 -15.08 0.46
N ARG A 266 6.13 -14.54 1.41
CA ARG A 266 5.39 -15.39 2.35
C ARG A 266 4.40 -16.29 1.61
N ASP A 267 3.69 -15.76 0.62
CA ASP A 267 2.76 -16.53 -0.23
C ASP A 267 3.50 -17.59 -1.06
N MET A 268 4.71 -17.31 -1.55
CA MET A 268 5.55 -18.28 -2.26
C MET A 268 6.00 -19.45 -1.36
N LEU A 269 6.36 -19.14 -0.12
CA LEU A 269 6.84 -20.12 0.87
C LEU A 269 5.69 -20.94 1.51
N GLY A 270 4.43 -20.64 1.18
CA GLY A 270 3.26 -21.27 1.79
C GLY A 270 3.01 -20.83 3.24
N TYR A 271 2.18 -21.57 3.97
CA TYR A 271 1.84 -21.25 5.36
C TYR A 271 2.06 -22.47 6.26
N THR A 272 2.51 -22.24 7.49
CA THR A 272 2.64 -23.31 8.47
C THR A 272 1.25 -23.79 8.89
N ASN A 273 1.07 -25.10 9.09
CA ASN A 273 -0.18 -25.78 9.46
C ASN A 273 -1.17 -26.05 8.30
N ASP A 274 -0.72 -26.05 7.04
CA ASP A 274 -1.50 -26.38 5.83
C ASP A 274 -2.80 -25.60 5.64
N THR A 275 -2.99 -24.52 6.41
CA THR A 275 -4.24 -23.77 6.42
C THR A 275 -4.02 -22.46 5.68
N ASP A 276 -4.40 -22.45 4.40
CA ASP A 276 -4.35 -21.24 3.58
C ASP A 276 -5.34 -20.19 4.13
N PRO A 277 -4.90 -18.98 4.48
CA PRO A 277 -5.76 -17.89 4.94
C PRO A 277 -6.63 -17.30 3.83
N CYS A 278 -6.34 -17.61 2.57
CA CYS A 278 -7.12 -17.14 1.43
C CYS A 278 -8.00 -18.24 0.82
N THR A 279 -9.10 -17.84 0.21
CA THR A 279 -9.83 -18.65 -0.78
C THR A 279 -9.04 -18.70 -2.10
N PRO A 280 -9.35 -19.61 -3.03
CA PRO A 280 -8.74 -19.65 -4.36
C PRO A 280 -8.85 -18.32 -5.14
N GLU A 281 -9.90 -17.54 -4.89
CA GLU A 281 -10.13 -16.23 -5.50
C GLU A 281 -9.36 -15.08 -4.81
N GLY A 282 -8.55 -15.40 -3.79
CA GLY A 282 -7.77 -14.44 -3.02
C GLY A 282 -8.62 -13.58 -2.09
N ARG A 283 -9.73 -14.10 -1.56
CA ARG A 283 -10.46 -13.49 -0.44
C ARG A 283 -9.99 -14.08 0.88
N HIS A 284 -10.01 -13.31 1.97
CA HIS A 284 -9.73 -13.89 3.29
C HIS A 284 -10.78 -14.93 3.68
N ARG A 285 -10.36 -15.95 4.42
CA ARG A 285 -11.24 -16.98 4.99
C ARG A 285 -11.59 -16.62 6.44
N PRO A 286 -12.85 -16.26 6.75
CA PRO A 286 -13.26 -15.93 8.12
C PRO A 286 -12.95 -17.06 9.10
N GLY A 287 -12.49 -16.72 10.31
CA GLY A 287 -12.06 -17.68 11.33
C GLY A 287 -10.69 -18.35 11.06
N VAL A 288 -10.18 -18.29 9.83
CA VAL A 288 -8.90 -18.90 9.43
C VAL A 288 -7.81 -17.85 9.21
N ALA A 289 -8.13 -16.77 8.49
CA ALA A 289 -7.20 -15.66 8.31
C ALA A 289 -7.07 -14.87 9.61
N ALA A 290 -5.88 -14.34 9.86
CA ALA A 290 -5.67 -13.36 10.93
C ALA A 290 -6.56 -12.14 10.72
N GLU A 291 -7.10 -11.59 11.80
CA GLU A 291 -7.96 -10.40 11.76
C GLU A 291 -7.21 -9.12 12.15
N SER A 292 -6.00 -9.27 12.69
CA SER A 292 -5.08 -8.19 13.04
C SER A 292 -3.69 -8.43 12.43
N PRO A 293 -2.95 -7.38 12.04
CA PRO A 293 -1.57 -7.50 11.57
C PRO A 293 -0.60 -8.03 12.63
N THR A 294 -0.95 -7.91 13.91
CA THR A 294 -0.12 -8.31 15.06
C THR A 294 -0.45 -9.70 15.59
N GLU A 295 -1.43 -10.37 14.98
CA GLU A 295 -1.80 -11.72 15.38
C GLU A 295 -0.70 -12.73 15.02
N LYS A 296 -0.25 -13.51 16.00
CA LYS A 296 0.92 -14.41 15.85
C LYS A 296 0.56 -15.85 15.47
N THR A 297 -0.70 -16.24 15.65
CA THR A 297 -1.17 -17.63 15.51
C THR A 297 -1.69 -17.96 14.12
N ARG A 298 -2.14 -16.95 13.37
CA ARG A 298 -2.72 -17.07 12.03
C ARG A 298 -2.02 -16.11 11.08
N PHE A 299 -2.02 -16.43 9.79
CA PHE A 299 -1.52 -15.53 8.75
C PHE A 299 -2.67 -14.70 8.16
N MET A 300 -2.35 -13.49 7.70
CA MET A 300 -3.31 -12.69 6.94
C MET A 300 -3.47 -13.24 5.53
N CYS A 301 -4.64 -13.05 4.93
CA CYS A 301 -4.76 -13.18 3.48
C CYS A 301 -4.20 -11.90 2.83
N PHE A 302 -2.89 -11.88 2.55
CA PHE A 302 -2.20 -10.65 2.17
C PHE A 302 -2.79 -9.95 0.96
N VAL A 303 -3.21 -10.71 -0.06
CA VAL A 303 -3.83 -10.12 -1.26
C VAL A 303 -5.14 -9.38 -0.98
N ASP A 304 -5.88 -9.77 0.05
CA ASP A 304 -7.13 -9.14 0.46
C ASP A 304 -6.95 -8.13 1.61
N ALA A 305 -5.80 -8.14 2.29
CA ALA A 305 -5.45 -7.17 3.32
C ALA A 305 -5.09 -5.81 2.69
N THR A 306 -5.35 -4.71 3.41
CA THR A 306 -4.87 -3.38 3.02
C THR A 306 -3.34 -3.29 3.01
N ASP A 307 -2.77 -2.35 2.26
CA ASP A 307 -1.32 -2.16 2.23
C ASP A 307 -0.78 -1.75 3.60
N ARG A 308 -1.51 -0.90 4.34
CA ARG A 308 -1.13 -0.52 5.72
C ARG A 308 -1.14 -1.70 6.68
N ALA A 309 -2.14 -2.57 6.61
CA ALA A 309 -2.16 -3.80 7.41
C ALA A 309 -0.97 -4.70 7.05
N THR A 310 -0.69 -4.85 5.76
CA THR A 310 0.47 -5.61 5.26
C THR A 310 1.79 -5.00 5.75
N TYR A 311 1.91 -3.67 5.76
CA TYR A 311 3.09 -2.96 6.25
C TYR A 311 3.30 -3.14 7.76
N ARG A 312 2.24 -3.04 8.56
CA ARG A 312 2.32 -3.32 10.01
C ARG A 312 2.80 -4.74 10.30
N TRP A 313 2.24 -5.73 9.61
CA TRP A 313 2.73 -7.12 9.71
C TRP A 313 4.19 -7.24 9.27
N PHE A 314 4.57 -6.59 8.17
CA PHE A 314 5.93 -6.64 7.66
C PHE A 314 6.93 -6.13 8.70
N LEU A 315 6.61 -5.06 9.43
CA LEU A 315 7.49 -4.52 10.48
C LEU A 315 7.75 -5.56 11.59
N GLU A 316 6.71 -6.27 12.05
CA GLU A 316 6.86 -7.36 13.03
C GLU A 316 7.78 -8.48 12.51
N VAL A 317 7.60 -8.86 11.24
CA VAL A 317 8.48 -9.86 10.59
C VAL A 317 9.91 -9.34 10.46
N MET A 318 10.08 -8.07 10.08
CA MET A 318 11.38 -7.41 9.95
C MET A 318 12.13 -7.46 11.28
N HIS A 319 11.48 -7.08 12.38
CA HIS A 319 12.06 -7.19 13.73
C HIS A 319 12.44 -8.64 14.06
N ALA A 320 11.53 -9.58 13.84
CA ALA A 320 11.78 -11.00 14.12
C ALA A 320 12.93 -11.61 13.29
N GLN A 321 13.15 -11.14 12.06
CA GLN A 321 14.22 -11.65 11.19
C GLN A 321 15.55 -10.92 11.37
N VAL A 322 15.55 -9.63 11.70
CA VAL A 322 16.77 -8.81 11.79
C VAL A 322 17.36 -8.82 13.20
N ASP A 323 16.55 -8.79 14.25
CA ASP A 323 17.07 -8.69 15.63
C ASP A 323 17.94 -9.90 16.04
N PRO A 324 17.59 -11.16 15.73
CA PRO A 324 18.42 -12.32 16.08
C PRO A 324 19.75 -12.41 15.31
N LEU A 325 19.82 -11.76 14.14
CA LEU A 325 20.99 -11.73 13.27
C LEU A 325 22.09 -10.78 13.77
N ILE A 326 21.81 -9.99 14.81
CA ILE A 326 22.73 -8.96 15.32
C ILE A 326 23.42 -9.42 16.61
N THR A 327 22.77 -10.28 17.39
CA THR A 327 23.31 -10.75 18.68
C THR A 327 24.37 -11.83 18.51
N ASN A 328 24.34 -12.55 17.39
CA ASN A 328 25.37 -13.51 17.01
C ASN A 328 26.20 -12.89 15.89
N PHE A 329 27.44 -12.46 16.18
CA PHE A 329 28.40 -11.93 15.18
C PHE A 329 28.89 -13.00 14.20
N ALA A 330 28.00 -13.85 13.68
CA ALA A 330 28.35 -14.85 12.69
C ALA A 330 28.56 -14.17 11.33
N THR A 331 29.37 -14.75 10.46
CA THR A 331 29.74 -14.15 9.17
C THR A 331 28.68 -14.38 8.07
N ARG A 332 27.39 -14.51 8.42
CA ARG A 332 26.38 -14.90 7.44
C ARG A 332 26.11 -13.75 6.45
N PRO A 333 26.07 -14.01 5.14
CA PRO A 333 25.91 -12.94 4.15
C PRO A 333 24.65 -12.07 4.33
N ALA A 334 23.53 -12.63 4.80
CA ALA A 334 22.30 -11.88 5.11
C ALA A 334 22.47 -10.85 6.25
N GLU A 335 23.43 -11.04 7.15
CA GLU A 335 23.68 -10.11 8.26
C GLU A 335 24.31 -8.80 7.77
N ARG A 336 25.11 -8.84 6.70
CA ARG A 336 25.73 -7.64 6.10
C ARG A 336 24.68 -6.62 5.68
N ILE A 337 23.69 -7.08 4.92
CA ILE A 337 22.59 -6.21 4.47
C ILE A 337 21.62 -5.87 5.63
N SER A 338 21.38 -6.80 6.55
CA SER A 338 20.52 -6.57 7.72
C SER A 338 21.04 -5.43 8.60
N ARG A 339 22.37 -5.31 8.75
CA ARG A 339 23.02 -4.21 9.46
C ARG A 339 22.62 -2.85 8.87
N HIS A 340 22.67 -2.73 7.55
CA HIS A 340 22.30 -1.48 6.86
C HIS A 340 20.80 -1.22 6.91
N ILE A 341 19.97 -2.26 6.73
CA ILE A 341 18.51 -2.13 6.78
C ILE A 341 18.03 -1.64 8.15
N ARG A 342 18.64 -2.09 9.26
CA ARG A 342 18.31 -1.59 10.60
C ARG A 342 18.50 -0.08 10.75
N HIS A 343 19.41 0.50 9.96
CA HIS A 343 19.68 1.92 9.97
C HIS A 343 18.81 2.72 8.99
N ILE A 344 17.96 2.06 8.20
CA ILE A 344 16.96 2.77 7.40
C ILE A 344 16.05 3.51 8.36
N ARG A 345 16.10 4.83 8.28
CA ARG A 345 15.25 5.74 9.04
C ARG A 345 14.47 6.57 8.03
N PRO A 346 13.25 6.15 7.67
CA PRO A 346 12.38 6.97 6.81
C PRO A 346 12.10 8.29 7.52
N LEU A 347 12.85 9.35 7.17
CA LEU A 347 12.84 10.68 7.80
C LEU A 347 12.89 10.69 9.35
N TRP A 348 12.67 11.86 9.95
CA TRP A 348 12.82 12.22 11.37
C TRP A 348 12.12 11.27 12.36
N ILE A 349 11.22 10.39 11.90
CA ILE A 349 10.60 9.34 12.72
C ILE A 349 11.68 8.40 13.29
N GLY A 350 12.77 8.19 12.57
CA GLY A 350 13.90 7.40 13.04
C GLY A 350 14.67 7.99 14.23
N THR A 351 14.38 9.23 14.65
CA THR A 351 14.90 9.78 15.92
C THR A 351 14.04 9.38 17.13
N HIS A 352 12.83 8.86 16.93
CA HIS A 352 11.80 8.64 17.96
C HIS A 352 11.57 7.15 18.31
N SER A 353 12.52 6.26 18.00
CA SER A 353 12.52 4.79 18.24
C SER A 353 11.89 3.90 17.15
N GLY A 354 12.29 2.61 17.12
CA GLY A 354 11.78 1.62 16.16
C GLY A 354 10.27 1.34 16.27
N LYS A 355 9.65 1.63 17.42
CA LYS A 355 8.20 1.49 17.63
C LYS A 355 7.40 2.44 16.73
N MET A 356 8.00 3.57 16.35
CA MET A 356 7.35 4.60 15.52
C MET A 356 7.34 4.26 14.02
N LEU A 357 8.03 3.19 13.57
CA LEU A 357 7.95 2.77 12.17
C LEU A 357 6.53 2.38 11.75
N THR A 358 5.71 1.92 12.69
CA THR A 358 4.28 1.62 12.47
C THR A 358 3.48 2.89 12.18
N GLU A 359 3.92 4.03 12.70
CA GLU A 359 3.33 5.34 12.50
C GLU A 359 3.74 5.97 11.17
N ALA A 360 4.79 5.48 10.52
CA ALA A 360 5.28 6.01 9.24
C ALA A 360 4.24 6.00 8.11
N SER A 361 3.16 5.22 8.27
CA SER A 361 2.06 5.14 7.30
C SER A 361 0.82 5.94 7.70
N THR A 362 0.82 6.66 8.83
CA THR A 362 -0.35 7.46 9.24
C THR A 362 -0.50 8.72 8.42
N VAL A 363 -1.74 9.15 8.25
CA VAL A 363 -2.06 10.34 7.48
C VAL A 363 -1.33 11.56 8.02
N GLU A 364 -1.21 11.71 9.34
CA GLU A 364 -0.54 12.86 9.95
C GLU A 364 0.96 12.88 9.63
N VAL A 365 1.61 11.70 9.61
CA VAL A 365 3.01 11.61 9.20
C VAL A 365 3.15 11.97 7.73
N VAL A 366 2.32 11.38 6.87
CA VAL A 366 2.35 11.65 5.41
C VAL A 366 2.13 13.14 5.14
N GLU A 367 1.19 13.77 5.86
CA GLU A 367 0.97 15.22 5.86
C GLU A 367 2.21 16.00 6.25
N ALA A 368 2.91 15.60 7.31
CA ALA A 368 4.15 16.24 7.74
C ALA A 368 5.24 16.17 6.68
N LEU A 369 5.40 15.00 6.05
CA LEU A 369 6.42 14.77 5.02
C LEU A 369 6.17 15.67 3.79
N ILE A 370 4.92 15.73 3.38
CA ILE A 370 4.49 16.55 2.25
C ILE A 370 4.61 18.05 2.57
N ALA A 371 4.22 18.48 3.76
CA ALA A 371 4.38 19.87 4.21
C ALA A 371 5.85 20.28 4.30
N TYR A 372 6.72 19.40 4.81
CA TYR A 372 8.17 19.62 4.89
C TYR A 372 8.78 19.80 3.48
N ARG A 373 8.34 19.00 2.51
CA ARG A 373 8.77 19.14 1.11
C ARG A 373 8.28 20.43 0.45
N ALA A 374 7.07 20.87 0.79
CA ALA A 374 6.47 22.08 0.24
C ALA A 374 7.08 23.37 0.82
N ALA A 375 7.74 23.31 1.99
CA ALA A 375 8.47 24.46 2.53
C ALA A 375 9.68 24.79 1.66
N ASP A 376 9.53 25.82 0.83
CA ASP A 376 10.64 26.48 0.16
C ASP A 376 11.58 27.06 1.24
N PRO A 377 12.91 26.82 1.20
CA PRO A 377 13.87 27.30 2.19
C PRO A 377 13.85 28.82 2.45
N GLY A 378 13.14 29.62 1.64
CA GLY A 378 12.96 31.07 1.80
C GLY A 378 11.53 31.57 2.05
N SER A 379 10.53 30.69 2.18
CA SER A 379 9.12 31.09 2.42
C SER A 379 8.80 31.25 3.91
N ASP A 380 7.72 31.97 4.27
CA ASP A 380 7.26 32.12 5.66
C ASP A 380 6.91 30.73 6.25
N THR A 381 7.87 30.19 6.98
CA THR A 381 7.86 28.82 7.52
C THR A 381 6.88 28.62 8.66
N SER A 382 6.16 29.67 9.10
CA SER A 382 5.34 29.61 10.31
C SER A 382 4.20 28.59 10.24
N SER A 383 3.62 28.35 9.07
CA SER A 383 2.59 27.33 8.88
C SER A 383 3.20 25.93 8.83
N THR A 384 4.19 25.67 7.98
CA THR A 384 4.86 24.36 7.92
C THR A 384 5.48 23.94 9.25
N GLN A 385 6.09 24.88 9.99
CA GLN A 385 6.67 24.60 11.30
C GLN A 385 5.59 24.15 12.30
N LYS A 386 4.41 24.79 12.32
CA LYS A 386 3.28 24.36 13.17
C LYS A 386 2.84 22.92 12.85
N TYR A 387 2.88 22.50 11.59
CA TYR A 387 2.56 21.13 11.19
C TYR A 387 3.61 20.14 11.68
N VAL A 388 4.89 20.44 11.47
CA VAL A 388 6.00 19.61 11.94
C VAL A 388 5.99 19.49 13.47
N ASP A 389 5.76 20.60 14.18
CA ASP A 389 5.68 20.63 15.64
C ASP A 389 4.50 19.79 16.16
N ARG A 390 3.31 19.91 15.53
CA ARG A 390 2.14 19.11 15.90
C ARG A 390 2.38 17.63 15.68
N VAL A 391 2.93 17.24 14.54
CA VAL A 391 3.20 15.82 14.24
C VAL A 391 4.25 15.28 15.19
N SER A 392 5.30 16.05 15.49
CA SER A 392 6.29 15.70 16.50
C SER A 392 5.66 15.50 17.88
N GLN A 393 4.75 16.40 18.29
CA GLN A 393 4.01 16.28 19.55
C GLN A 393 3.13 15.02 19.56
N LEU A 394 2.37 14.77 18.50
CA LEU A 394 1.53 13.56 18.38
C LEU A 394 2.35 12.28 18.45
N LEU A 395 3.52 12.23 17.80
CA LEU A 395 4.43 11.09 17.87
C LEU A 395 5.01 10.92 19.27
N CYS A 396 5.40 12.01 19.93
CA CYS A 396 5.89 11.98 21.31
C CYS A 396 4.81 11.52 22.31
N ASP A 397 3.55 11.93 22.11
CA ASP A 397 2.44 11.50 22.96
C ASP A 397 2.14 10.01 22.76
N LYS A 398 2.22 9.51 21.53
CA LYS A 398 2.13 8.07 21.23
C LYS A 398 3.29 7.27 21.81
N GLU A 399 4.51 7.79 21.78
CA GLU A 399 5.68 7.13 22.37
C GLU A 399 5.55 6.99 23.90
N LYS A 400 4.90 7.97 24.55
CA LYS A 400 4.64 7.96 26.00
C LYS A 400 3.41 7.14 26.40
N ALA A 401 2.56 6.76 25.46
CA ALA A 401 1.38 5.95 25.74
C ALA A 401 1.81 4.54 26.19
N PRO A 402 1.24 4.02 27.29
CA PRO A 402 1.66 2.76 27.92
C PRO A 402 1.41 1.50 27.08
#